data_AF-A0A2I9DIG0-F1
#
_entry.id   AF-A0A2I9DIG0-F1
#
_cell.length_a   1.000
_cell.length_b   1.000
_cell.length_c   1.000
_cell.angle_alpha   90.00
_cell.angle_beta   90.00
_cell.angle_gamma   90.00
#
_symmetry.space_group_name_H-M   'P 1'
#
loop_
_entity.id
_entity.type
_entity.pdbx_description
1 polymer ?
#
loop_
_entity_poly.entity_id
_entity_poly.type
_entity_poly.pdbx_seq_one_letter_code
_entity_poly.pdbx_strand_id
1 'polypeptide(L)' 'MQKRKIIPYNPNLKELARQLRNNSTKAEIILWQKLKGKQMYGYDFHRQKPIDNYIIDFFCHELMLGI' A
#
# COMPACT_ATOMS: atom_id res chain seq x y z
N MET A 1 9.16 -16.82 8.71
CA MET A 1 8.78 -15.50 8.18
C MET A 1 9.97 -14.92 7.44
N GLN A 2 9.93 -14.84 6.12
CA GLN A 2 11.02 -14.25 5.33
C GLN A 2 11.21 -12.78 5.70
N LYS A 3 12.47 -12.32 5.82
CA LYS A 3 12.78 -10.90 6.05
C LYS A 3 12.26 -10.09 4.86
N ARG A 4 11.31 -9.19 5.12
CA ARG A 4 10.75 -8.30 4.10
C ARG A 4 11.87 -7.41 3.54
N LYS A 5 12.12 -7.48 2.24
CA LYS A 5 13.07 -6.60 1.54
C LYS A 5 12.64 -5.14 1.70
N ILE A 6 13.54 -4.29 2.19
CA ILE A 6 13.29 -2.84 2.27
C ILE A 6 13.30 -2.30 0.84
N ILE A 7 12.18 -1.75 0.40
CA ILE A 7 12.06 -1.09 -0.89
C ILE A 7 12.33 0.40 -0.66
N PRO A 8 13.37 0.98 -1.30
CA PRO A 8 13.65 2.40 -1.17
C PRO A 8 12.49 3.23 -1.74
N TYR A 9 12.28 4.42 -1.20
CA TYR A 9 11.25 5.33 -1.66
C TYR A 9 11.72 6.77 -1.49
N ASN A 10 11.21 7.65 -2.34
CA ASN A 10 11.48 9.08 -2.25
C ASN A 10 10.75 9.67 -1.03
N PRO A 11 11.48 10.20 -0.03
CA PRO A 11 10.88 10.70 1.21
C PRO A 11 9.91 11.88 0.96
N ASN A 12 10.07 12.63 -0.13
CA ASN A 12 9.17 13.73 -0.49
C ASN A 12 7.76 13.24 -0.81
N LEU A 13 7.61 11.98 -1.26
CA LEU A 13 6.32 11.36 -1.53
C LEU A 13 5.58 10.96 -0.25
N LYS A 14 6.22 11.01 0.92
CA LYS A 14 5.60 10.63 2.20
C LYS A 14 4.42 11.52 2.56
N GLU A 15 4.55 12.82 2.31
CA GLU A 15 3.48 13.78 2.57
C GLU A 15 2.33 13.62 1.58
N LEU A 16 2.65 13.46 0.29
CA LEU A 16 1.65 13.18 -0.75
C LEU A 16 0.89 11.87 -0.46
N ALA A 17 1.58 10.80 -0.09
CA ALA A 17 0.97 9.53 0.31
C ALA A 17 0.09 9.65 1.56
N ARG A 18 0.40 10.59 2.47
CA ARG A 18 -0.47 10.90 3.62
C ARG A 18 -1.74 11.63 3.17
N GLN A 19 -1.62 12.60 2.26
CA GLN A 19 -2.78 13.30 1.69
C GLN A 19 -3.68 12.34 0.91
N LEU A 20 -3.13 11.46 0.07
CA LEU A 20 -3.89 10.46 -0.69
C LEU A 20 -4.64 9.47 0.22
N ARG A 21 -4.08 9.13 1.39
CA ARG A 21 -4.79 8.30 2.39
C ARG A 21 -5.99 8.98 3.01
N ASN A 22 -5.96 10.30 3.12
CA ASN A 22 -7.06 11.10 3.67
C ASN A 22 -8.11 11.41 2.60
N ASN A 23 -7.70 11.54 1.34
CA ASN A 23 -8.54 11.88 0.20
C ASN A 23 -8.88 10.67 -0.68
N SER A 24 -8.88 9.47 -0.12
CA SER A 24 -9.12 8.23 -0.87
C SER A 24 -10.54 8.17 -1.43
N THR A 25 -10.69 7.59 -2.62
CA THR A 25 -12.01 7.42 -3.23
C THR A 25 -12.87 6.42 -2.45
N LYS A 26 -14.19 6.49 -2.60
CA LYS A 26 -15.12 5.52 -1.98
C LYS A 26 -14.78 4.08 -2.39
N ALA A 27 -14.38 3.86 -3.64
CA ALA A 27 -13.97 2.55 -4.15
C ALA A 27 -12.71 2.02 -3.44
N GLU A 28 -11.68 2.85 -3.27
CA GLU A 28 -10.48 2.49 -2.50
C GLU A 28 -10.79 2.17 -1.04
N ILE A 29 -11.70 2.91 -0.41
CA ILE A 29 -12.08 2.66 0.99
C ILE A 29 -12.74 1.28 1.11
N ILE A 30 -13.67 0.95 0.21
CA ILE A 30 -14.34 -0.36 0.19
C ILE A 30 -13.34 -1.48 -0.07
N LEU A 31 -12.43 -1.29 -1.05
CA LEU A 31 -11.39 -2.26 -1.35
C LEU A 31 -10.45 -2.45 -0.15
N TRP A 32 -10.02 -1.36 0.49
CA TRP A 32 -9.18 -1.40 1.67
C TRP A 32 -9.83 -2.17 2.82
N GLN A 33 -11.14 -2.02 3.04
CA GLN A 33 -11.85 -2.77 4.07
C GLN A 33 -11.80 -4.29 3.83
N LYS A 34 -11.76 -4.73 2.57
CA LYS A 34 -11.62 -6.14 2.19
C LYS A 34 -10.18 -6.65 2.25
N LEU A 35 -9.20 -5.79 1.96
CA LEU A 35 -7.78 -6.17 1.94
C LEU A 35 -7.09 -6.07 3.31
N LYS A 36 -7.52 -5.15 4.18
CA LYS A 36 -6.88 -4.91 5.47
C LYS A 36 -6.91 -6.14 6.38
N GLY A 37 -5.90 -6.28 7.23
CA GLY A 37 -5.91 -7.31 8.29
C GLY A 37 -5.77 -8.73 7.78
N LYS A 38 -5.12 -8.94 6.62
CA LYS A 38 -4.90 -10.27 6.03
C LYS A 38 -6.17 -11.03 5.66
N GLN A 39 -7.28 -10.32 5.50
CA GLN A 39 -8.56 -10.91 5.11
C GLN A 39 -8.51 -11.54 3.72
N MET A 40 -7.66 -11.01 2.83
CA MET A 40 -7.51 -11.53 1.47
C MET A 40 -6.44 -12.62 1.43
N TYR A 41 -6.87 -13.88 1.49
CA TYR A 41 -6.01 -15.08 1.41
C TYR A 41 -4.82 -15.10 2.40
N GLY A 42 -4.91 -14.37 3.51
CA GLY A 42 -3.82 -14.28 4.49
C GLY A 42 -2.72 -13.25 4.16
N TYR A 43 -2.84 -12.52 3.04
CA TYR A 43 -1.82 -11.58 2.59
C TYR A 43 -1.97 -10.18 3.19
N ASP A 44 -0.85 -9.59 3.58
CA ASP A 44 -0.80 -8.23 4.13
C ASP A 44 -0.66 -7.19 3.01
N PHE A 45 -1.72 -6.41 2.79
CA PHE A 45 -1.73 -5.29 1.86
C PHE A 45 -1.46 -3.97 2.57
N HIS A 46 -0.64 -3.11 1.97
CA HIS A 46 -0.33 -1.77 2.45
C HIS A 46 -0.94 -0.74 1.51
N ARG A 47 -1.64 0.25 2.05
CA ARG A 47 -2.31 1.29 1.27
C ARG A 47 -1.42 2.52 1.06
N GLN A 48 -1.44 3.08 -0.14
CA GLN A 48 -0.74 4.33 -0.54
C GLN A 48 0.75 4.25 -0.19
N LYS A 49 1.42 3.20 -0.67
CA LYS A 49 2.81 2.91 -0.36
C LYS A 49 3.71 3.63 -1.37
N PRO A 50 4.59 4.55 -0.93
CA PRO A 50 5.61 5.10 -1.81
C PRO A 50 6.65 4.01 -2.11
N ILE A 51 6.94 3.83 -3.40
CA ILE A 51 7.94 2.91 -3.94
C ILE A 51 8.72 3.68 -5.00
N ASP A 52 10.03 3.80 -4.81
CA ASP A 52 10.90 4.62 -5.66
C ASP A 52 10.32 6.05 -5.81
N ASN A 53 9.96 6.46 -7.03
CA ASN A 53 9.36 7.76 -7.33
C ASN A 53 7.85 7.73 -7.57
N TYR A 54 7.18 6.64 -7.19
CA TYR A 54 5.74 6.44 -7.37
C TYR A 54 5.03 6.15 -6.05
N ILE A 55 3.72 6.37 -6.00
CA ILE A 55 2.86 5.97 -4.89
C ILE A 55 1.88 4.94 -5.44
N ILE A 56 1.94 3.73 -4.91
CA ILE A 56 1.03 2.64 -5.27
C ILE A 56 -0.16 2.65 -4.31
N ASP A 57 -1.38 2.56 -4.83
CA ASP A 57 -2.60 2.59 -4.04
C ASP A 57 -2.70 1.38 -3.10
N PHE A 58 -2.45 0.16 -3.59
CA PHE A 58 -2.38 -1.05 -2.78
C PHE A 58 -1.16 -1.91 -3.13
N PHE A 59 -0.30 -2.17 -2.15
CA PHE A 59 0.90 -2.98 -2.34
C PHE A 59 0.93 -4.20 -1.42
N CYS A 60 1.10 -5.38 -1.99
CA CYS A 60 1.35 -6.61 -1.25
C CYS A 60 2.84 -6.97 -1.31
N HIS A 61 3.51 -6.96 -0.16
CA HIS A 61 4.94 -7.29 -0.09
C HIS A 61 5.22 -8.77 -0.40
N GLU A 62 4.32 -9.65 0.04
CA GLU A 62 4.47 -11.11 -0.10
C GLU A 62 4.39 -11.56 -1.57
N LEU A 63 3.56 -10.90 -2.36
CA LEU A 63 3.36 -11.20 -3.79
C LEU A 63 4.15 -10.29 -4.72
N MET A 64 4.84 -9.27 -4.18
CA MET A 64 5.42 -8.15 -4.95
C MET A 64 4.42 -7.57 -5.97
N LEU A 65 3.17 -7.41 -5.55
CA LEU A 65 2.05 -6.98 -6.41
C LEU A 65 1.57 -5.59 -6.00
N GLY A 66 1.42 -4.72 -7.00
CA GLY A 66 0.76 -3.42 -6.88
C GLY A 66 -0.56 -3.39 -7.64
N ILE A 67 -1.60 -2.80 -7.05
CA ILE A 67 -2.93 -2.57 -7.64
C ILE A 67 -3.28 -1.09 -7.45
#